data_AF-A0A8C4E7D0-F1
#
_entry.id   AF-A0A8C4E7D0-F1
#
_cell.length_a   1.000
_cell.length_b   1.000
_cell.length_c   1.000
_cell.angle_alpha   90.00
_cell.angle_beta   90.00
_cell.angle_gamma   90.00
#
_symmetry.space_group_name_H-M   'P 1'
#
loop_
_entity.id
_entity.type
_entity.pdbx_description
1 polymer ?
#
loop_
_entity_poly.entity_id
_entity_poly.type
_entity_poly.pdbx_seq_one_letter_code
_entity_poly.pdbx_strand_id
1 'polypeptide(L)'
;MELSVRCAHEEDRLERLQVQLEDTKKAREDAYEKYVASRDHYKSEYETKLREELENIRLKTSQEIDNLQRTSREMYERENRNLREARDNAVLEKDRAVAAERDTQSRYDQMLEQFRQLQLGTDSRVAELSNQAKLHAFEAERAQMVKEETAKALAQCQVECEKQQKKLELLTQEFYRLQTLSEKRSAELQAQNAEQASRLETYEKLEQELDQVTMQAAEIENEEEAERVLFSYGYGANVPTTAKRRLKQSVHLARRVLQLERQNTSLRRELERDKSQTGQISEELLAANQLLQQTQQPYSYLIETVRQRDAQIGAMKERITSLEDDVSSLRKERTALQQVKNNMAADLERLLNHREVHILMTFVMPPGCLCVCVCVFLCTCVCSCVCVTCQGSCPQG
;
A
#
# COMPACT_ATOMS: atom_id res chain seq x y z
N MET A 1 -77.86 -227.35 45.54
CA MET A 1 -78.33 -226.35 44.55
C MET A 1 -78.55 -224.97 45.18
N GLU A 2 -79.24 -224.87 46.32
CA GLU A 2 -79.63 -223.57 46.94
C GLU A 2 -78.51 -222.54 47.13
N LEU A 3 -77.30 -222.96 47.50
CA LEU A 3 -76.15 -222.03 47.67
C LEU A 3 -75.81 -221.28 46.37
N SER A 4 -75.92 -221.91 45.21
CA SER A 4 -75.61 -221.29 43.91
C SER A 4 -76.59 -220.16 43.56
N VAL A 5 -77.84 -220.28 43.99
CA VAL A 5 -78.87 -219.24 43.77
C VAL A 5 -78.63 -218.04 44.70
N ARG A 6 -78.11 -218.27 45.92
CA ARG A 6 -77.73 -217.18 46.83
C ARG A 6 -76.47 -216.45 46.39
N CYS A 7 -75.44 -217.14 45.89
CA CYS A 7 -74.28 -216.49 45.28
C CYS A 7 -74.71 -215.59 44.11
N ALA A 8 -75.42 -216.16 43.13
CA ALA A 8 -75.90 -215.39 41.97
C ALA A 8 -76.75 -214.17 42.37
N HIS A 9 -77.62 -214.27 43.39
CA HIS A 9 -78.44 -213.14 43.82
C HIS A 9 -77.67 -212.04 44.54
N GLU A 10 -76.63 -212.38 45.32
CA GLU A 10 -75.75 -211.38 45.93
C GLU A 10 -74.75 -210.79 44.90
N GLU A 11 -74.32 -211.56 43.89
CA GLU A 11 -73.53 -211.07 42.75
C GLU A 11 -74.32 -210.05 41.92
N ASP A 12 -75.56 -210.39 41.54
CA ASP A 12 -76.49 -209.51 40.81
C ASP A 12 -76.84 -208.23 41.60
N ARG A 13 -76.82 -208.31 42.94
CA ARG A 13 -76.95 -207.16 43.85
C ARG A 13 -75.66 -206.33 43.92
N LEU A 14 -74.49 -206.97 43.89
CA LEU A 14 -73.18 -206.31 43.92
C LEU A 14 -72.93 -205.55 42.62
N GLU A 15 -73.26 -206.12 41.46
CA GLU A 15 -73.23 -205.41 40.17
C GLU A 15 -74.18 -204.21 40.17
N ARG A 16 -75.44 -204.36 40.61
CA ARG A 16 -76.38 -203.24 40.73
C ARG A 16 -75.87 -202.14 41.67
N LEU A 17 -75.22 -202.49 42.78
CA LEU A 17 -74.58 -201.54 43.68
C LEU A 17 -73.32 -200.90 43.07
N GLN A 18 -72.57 -201.60 42.22
CA GLN A 18 -71.45 -201.04 41.46
C GLN A 18 -71.92 -200.04 40.40
N VAL A 19 -72.98 -200.36 39.65
CA VAL A 19 -73.60 -199.42 38.69
C VAL A 19 -74.11 -198.18 39.42
N GLN A 20 -74.85 -198.34 40.53
CA GLN A 20 -75.28 -197.20 41.35
C GLN A 20 -74.11 -196.39 41.93
N LEU A 21 -73.01 -197.04 42.31
CA LEU A 21 -71.79 -196.38 42.78
C LEU A 21 -71.06 -195.64 41.64
N GLU A 22 -71.09 -196.15 40.41
CA GLU A 22 -70.57 -195.43 39.25
C GLU A 22 -71.46 -194.25 38.83
N ASP A 23 -72.78 -194.43 38.79
CA ASP A 23 -73.68 -193.37 38.37
C ASP A 23 -73.75 -192.24 39.41
N THR A 24 -73.57 -192.55 40.70
CA THR A 24 -73.37 -191.52 41.74
C THR A 24 -71.99 -190.87 41.71
N LYS A 25 -70.93 -191.56 41.29
CA LYS A 25 -69.62 -190.94 40.99
C LYS A 25 -69.73 -189.99 39.80
N LYS A 26 -70.31 -190.45 38.68
CA LYS A 26 -70.56 -189.66 37.47
C LYS A 26 -71.42 -188.43 37.78
N ALA A 27 -72.55 -188.59 38.47
CA ALA A 27 -73.41 -187.47 38.87
C ALA A 27 -72.71 -186.46 39.80
N ARG A 28 -71.79 -186.93 40.67
CA ARG A 28 -70.93 -186.08 41.50
C ARG A 28 -69.86 -185.36 40.67
N GLU A 29 -69.25 -186.04 39.71
CA GLU A 29 -68.25 -185.48 38.78
C GLU A 29 -68.90 -184.42 37.87
N ASP A 30 -70.03 -184.74 37.23
CA ASP A 30 -70.92 -183.81 36.53
C ASP A 30 -71.25 -182.56 37.36
N ALA A 31 -71.62 -182.73 38.64
CA ALA A 31 -71.96 -181.63 39.52
C ALA A 31 -70.73 -180.79 39.90
N TYR A 32 -69.57 -181.43 40.07
CA TYR A 32 -68.30 -180.76 40.33
C TYR A 32 -67.78 -180.00 39.10
N GLU A 33 -67.89 -180.57 37.90
CA GLU A 33 -67.58 -179.89 36.64
C GLU A 33 -68.49 -178.69 36.40
N LYS A 34 -69.81 -178.83 36.62
CA LYS A 34 -70.77 -177.71 36.54
C LYS A 34 -70.45 -176.62 37.56
N TYR A 35 -70.05 -176.99 38.79
CA TYR A 35 -69.59 -176.04 39.81
C TYR A 35 -68.29 -175.34 39.41
N VAL A 36 -67.29 -176.07 38.93
CA VAL A 36 -65.99 -175.52 38.47
C VAL A 36 -66.19 -174.60 37.27
N ALA A 37 -66.95 -175.02 36.26
CA ALA A 37 -67.27 -174.21 35.09
C ALA A 37 -68.05 -172.93 35.45
N SER A 38 -69.02 -173.01 36.37
CA SER A 38 -69.75 -171.84 36.88
C SER A 38 -68.83 -170.89 37.67
N ARG A 39 -68.00 -171.42 38.57
CA ARG A 39 -67.00 -170.65 39.33
C ARG A 39 -66.03 -169.92 38.39
N ASP A 40 -65.51 -170.61 37.39
CA ASP A 40 -64.49 -170.08 36.50
C ASP A 40 -65.08 -169.12 35.45
N HIS A 41 -66.34 -169.33 35.04
CA HIS A 41 -67.12 -168.36 34.27
C HIS A 41 -67.34 -167.07 35.06
N TYR A 42 -67.86 -167.13 36.30
CA TYR A 42 -68.05 -165.94 37.14
C TYR A 42 -66.72 -165.26 37.46
N LYS A 43 -65.65 -166.01 37.76
CA LYS A 43 -64.30 -165.46 37.95
C LYS A 43 -63.84 -164.71 36.70
N SER A 44 -63.98 -165.30 35.52
CA SER A 44 -63.63 -164.68 34.24
C SER A 44 -64.44 -163.41 33.98
N GLU A 45 -65.74 -163.40 34.29
CA GLU A 45 -66.57 -162.18 34.21
C GLU A 45 -66.09 -161.09 35.17
N TYR A 46 -65.84 -161.42 36.44
CA TYR A 46 -65.38 -160.43 37.44
C TYR A 46 -64.02 -159.88 37.09
N GLU A 47 -63.07 -160.71 36.65
CA GLU A 47 -61.78 -160.23 36.15
C GLU A 47 -61.92 -159.40 34.87
N THR A 48 -62.88 -159.71 33.99
CA THR A 48 -63.09 -158.95 32.75
C THR A 48 -63.72 -157.60 33.03
N LYS A 49 -64.74 -157.54 33.89
CA LYS A 49 -65.33 -156.28 34.38
C LYS A 49 -64.28 -155.43 35.12
N LEU A 50 -63.44 -156.05 35.96
CA LEU A 50 -62.34 -155.33 36.63
C LEU A 50 -61.27 -154.84 35.65
N ARG A 51 -60.93 -155.61 34.61
CA ARG A 51 -60.04 -155.16 33.52
C ARG A 51 -60.65 -153.99 32.75
N GLU A 52 -61.94 -154.05 32.41
CA GLU A 52 -62.68 -152.97 31.74
C GLU A 52 -62.78 -151.72 32.62
N GLU A 53 -63.05 -151.83 33.91
CA GLU A 53 -63.08 -150.71 34.85
C GLU A 53 -61.69 -150.06 34.98
N LEU A 54 -60.62 -150.85 35.09
CA LEU A 54 -59.25 -150.33 35.15
C LEU A 54 -58.83 -149.64 33.85
N GLU A 55 -59.19 -150.15 32.68
CA GLU A 55 -58.94 -149.47 31.40
C GLU A 55 -59.81 -148.21 31.23
N ASN A 56 -61.08 -148.24 31.66
CA ASN A 56 -61.93 -147.05 31.67
C ASN A 56 -61.38 -145.94 32.59
N ILE A 57 -60.80 -146.30 33.74
CA ILE A 57 -60.10 -145.36 34.62
C ILE A 57 -58.84 -144.83 33.92
N ARG A 58 -57.98 -145.71 33.37
CA ARG A 58 -56.76 -145.32 32.64
C ARG A 58 -57.05 -144.35 31.51
N LEU A 59 -58.05 -144.62 30.68
CA LEU A 59 -58.46 -143.80 29.54
C LEU A 59 -59.04 -142.45 29.98
N LYS A 60 -59.84 -142.40 31.06
CA LYS A 60 -60.32 -141.12 31.61
C LYS A 60 -59.19 -140.29 32.18
N THR A 61 -58.31 -140.89 32.99
CA THR A 61 -57.16 -140.19 33.56
C THR A 61 -56.16 -139.72 32.49
N SER A 62 -55.93 -140.47 31.41
CA SER A 62 -55.09 -139.98 30.30
C SER A 62 -55.76 -138.83 29.55
N GLN A 63 -57.06 -138.91 29.26
CA GLN A 63 -57.81 -137.81 28.66
C GLN A 63 -57.84 -136.55 29.55
N GLU A 64 -57.98 -136.71 30.87
CA GLU A 64 -57.90 -135.61 31.84
C GLU A 64 -56.49 -135.00 31.87
N ILE A 65 -55.43 -135.80 31.87
CA ILE A 65 -54.04 -135.33 31.77
C ILE A 65 -53.81 -134.57 30.47
N ASP A 66 -54.24 -135.10 29.32
CA ASP A 66 -54.09 -134.43 28.02
C ASP A 66 -54.87 -133.12 27.95
N ASN A 67 -56.09 -133.09 28.50
CA ASN A 67 -56.91 -131.88 28.61
C ASN A 67 -56.27 -130.83 29.55
N LEU A 68 -55.70 -131.24 30.68
CA LEU A 68 -54.97 -130.35 31.60
C LEU A 68 -53.68 -129.81 30.95
N GLN A 69 -52.90 -130.66 30.27
CA GLN A 69 -51.72 -130.21 29.53
C GLN A 69 -52.08 -129.29 28.36
N ARG A 70 -53.21 -129.52 27.68
CA ARG A 70 -53.68 -128.69 26.58
C ARG A 70 -54.17 -127.33 27.08
N THR A 71 -55.04 -127.30 28.08
CA THR A 71 -55.57 -126.06 28.66
C THR A 71 -54.46 -125.22 29.30
N SER A 72 -53.50 -125.85 29.97
CA SER A 72 -52.28 -125.20 30.48
C SER A 72 -51.45 -124.57 29.35
N ARG A 73 -51.17 -125.32 28.27
CA ARG A 73 -50.50 -124.78 27.05
C ARG A 73 -51.26 -123.61 26.43
N GLU A 74 -52.57 -123.75 26.19
CA GLU A 74 -53.40 -122.67 25.64
C GLU A 74 -53.42 -121.42 26.53
N MET A 75 -53.38 -121.56 27.86
CA MET A 75 -53.28 -120.43 28.78
C MET A 75 -51.92 -119.74 28.72
N TYR A 76 -50.81 -120.49 28.76
CA TYR A 76 -49.47 -119.91 28.58
C TYR A 76 -49.29 -119.26 27.20
N GLU A 77 -49.90 -119.79 26.14
CA GLU A 77 -49.88 -119.20 24.79
C GLU A 77 -50.74 -117.93 24.67
N ARG A 78 -51.81 -117.80 25.46
CA ARG A 78 -52.57 -116.54 25.59
C ARG A 78 -51.76 -115.51 26.37
N GLU A 79 -51.22 -115.88 27.53
CA GLU A 79 -50.40 -115.01 28.36
C GLU A 79 -49.14 -114.52 27.63
N ASN A 80 -48.42 -115.40 26.92
CA ASN A 80 -47.27 -115.01 26.11
C ASN A 80 -47.61 -114.04 24.97
N ARG A 81 -48.82 -114.09 24.41
CA ARG A 81 -49.28 -113.10 23.43
C ARG A 81 -49.59 -111.77 24.11
N ASN A 82 -50.41 -111.78 25.16
CA ASN A 82 -50.76 -110.59 25.94
C ASN A 82 -49.50 -109.84 26.43
N LEU A 83 -48.48 -110.55 26.91
CA LEU A 83 -47.21 -109.96 27.36
C LEU A 83 -46.37 -109.37 26.21
N ARG A 84 -46.41 -109.97 25.01
CA ARG A 84 -45.74 -109.40 23.82
C ARG A 84 -46.45 -108.16 23.32
N GLU A 85 -47.78 -108.19 23.25
CA GLU A 85 -48.62 -107.06 22.86
C GLU A 85 -48.47 -105.90 23.85
N ALA A 86 -48.47 -106.17 25.16
CA ALA A 86 -48.21 -105.17 26.20
C ALA A 86 -46.80 -104.56 26.09
N ARG A 87 -45.77 -105.37 25.84
CA ARG A 87 -44.41 -104.90 25.57
C ARG A 87 -44.37 -104.00 24.33
N ASP A 88 -44.99 -104.41 23.23
CA ASP A 88 -44.91 -103.68 21.96
C ASP A 88 -45.67 -102.35 22.04
N ASN A 89 -46.81 -102.30 22.74
CA ASN A 89 -47.49 -101.07 23.09
C ASN A 89 -46.61 -100.14 23.95
N ALA A 90 -45.96 -100.66 25.00
CA ALA A 90 -45.06 -99.88 25.85
C ALA A 90 -43.82 -99.35 25.09
N VAL A 91 -43.28 -100.11 24.14
CA VAL A 91 -42.20 -99.66 23.24
C VAL A 91 -42.67 -98.53 22.35
N LEU A 92 -43.86 -98.65 21.72
CA LEU A 92 -44.45 -97.60 20.88
C LEU A 92 -44.75 -96.32 21.67
N GLU A 93 -45.23 -96.42 22.93
CA GLU A 93 -45.43 -95.27 23.80
C GLU A 93 -44.10 -94.61 24.21
N LYS A 94 -43.09 -95.40 24.56
CA LYS A 94 -41.74 -94.91 24.85
C LYS A 94 -41.10 -94.21 23.63
N ASP A 95 -41.28 -94.74 22.42
CA ASP A 95 -40.76 -94.10 21.19
C ASP A 95 -41.51 -92.81 20.84
N ARG A 96 -42.84 -92.74 21.08
CA ARG A 96 -43.61 -91.49 20.99
C ARG A 96 -43.14 -90.45 22.01
N ALA A 97 -42.88 -90.86 23.24
CA ALA A 97 -42.38 -89.96 24.30
C ALA A 97 -41.01 -89.37 23.94
N VAL A 98 -40.06 -90.21 23.48
CA VAL A 98 -38.73 -89.77 23.03
C VAL A 98 -38.81 -88.87 21.79
N ALA A 99 -39.77 -89.08 20.90
CA ALA A 99 -40.00 -88.16 19.77
C ALA A 99 -40.48 -86.77 20.25
N ALA A 100 -41.40 -86.72 21.20
CA ALA A 100 -41.89 -85.46 21.79
C ALA A 100 -40.82 -84.74 22.64
N GLU A 101 -40.00 -85.49 23.38
CA GLU A 101 -38.82 -84.98 24.09
C GLU A 101 -37.85 -84.28 23.13
N ARG A 102 -37.51 -84.92 22.00
CA ARG A 102 -36.59 -84.33 21.00
C ARG A 102 -37.15 -83.08 20.32
N ASP A 103 -38.44 -83.04 20.04
CA ASP A 103 -39.12 -81.86 19.50
C ASP A 103 -39.14 -80.70 20.51
N THR A 104 -39.48 -80.98 21.77
CA THR A 104 -39.46 -79.96 22.84
C THR A 104 -38.06 -79.45 23.15
N GLN A 105 -37.04 -80.32 23.15
CA GLN A 105 -35.63 -79.92 23.27
C GLN A 105 -35.18 -79.03 22.09
N SER A 106 -35.50 -79.42 20.85
CA SER A 106 -35.19 -78.61 19.66
C SER A 106 -35.81 -77.21 19.72
N ARG A 107 -37.06 -77.09 20.20
CA ARG A 107 -37.73 -75.79 20.42
C ARG A 107 -37.07 -74.97 21.54
N TYR A 108 -36.63 -75.63 22.61
CA TYR A 108 -35.91 -74.98 23.71
C TYR A 108 -34.56 -74.43 23.25
N ASP A 109 -33.78 -75.22 22.50
CA ASP A 109 -32.49 -74.81 21.94
C ASP A 109 -32.64 -73.63 20.96
N GLN A 110 -33.70 -73.64 20.13
CA GLN A 110 -34.06 -72.51 19.26
C GLN A 110 -34.40 -71.24 20.06
N MET A 111 -35.16 -71.34 21.16
CA MET A 111 -35.46 -70.17 22.00
C MET A 111 -34.23 -69.67 22.77
N LEU A 112 -33.33 -70.56 23.22
CA LEU A 112 -32.06 -70.14 23.83
C LEU A 112 -31.19 -69.35 22.84
N GLU A 113 -31.14 -69.78 21.59
CA GLU A 113 -30.35 -69.09 20.57
C GLU A 113 -30.97 -67.74 20.19
N GLN A 114 -32.29 -67.66 20.04
CA GLN A 114 -33.01 -66.37 19.88
C GLN A 114 -32.76 -65.44 21.07
N PHE A 115 -32.80 -65.95 22.31
CA PHE A 115 -32.51 -65.17 23.51
C PHE A 115 -31.08 -64.60 23.51
N ARG A 116 -30.08 -65.42 23.16
CA ARG A 116 -28.68 -64.97 23.03
C ARG A 116 -28.51 -63.89 21.97
N GLN A 117 -29.14 -64.04 20.81
CA GLN A 117 -29.08 -63.05 19.73
C GLN A 117 -29.73 -61.73 20.14
N LEU A 118 -30.88 -61.78 20.82
CA LEU A 118 -31.51 -60.60 21.41
C LEU A 118 -30.63 -59.96 22.49
N GLN A 119 -30.02 -60.75 23.37
CA GLN A 119 -29.11 -60.24 24.40
C GLN A 119 -27.90 -59.52 23.80
N LEU A 120 -27.22 -60.11 22.82
CA LEU A 120 -26.08 -59.49 22.12
C LEU A 120 -26.52 -58.20 21.40
N GLY A 121 -27.72 -58.19 20.81
CA GLY A 121 -28.34 -57.00 20.21
C GLY A 121 -28.66 -55.89 21.23
N THR A 122 -29.11 -56.22 22.44
CA THR A 122 -29.35 -55.21 23.47
C THR A 122 -28.06 -54.73 24.12
N ASP A 123 -27.09 -55.62 24.39
CA ASP A 123 -25.79 -55.26 24.99
C ASP A 123 -24.99 -54.33 24.08
N SER A 124 -24.94 -54.60 22.77
CA SER A 124 -24.33 -53.71 21.78
C SER A 124 -25.04 -52.36 21.71
N ARG A 125 -26.39 -52.34 21.69
CA ARG A 125 -27.15 -51.09 21.66
C ARG A 125 -27.01 -50.26 22.94
N VAL A 126 -26.87 -50.89 24.10
CA VAL A 126 -26.57 -50.22 25.37
C VAL A 126 -25.16 -49.62 25.34
N ALA A 127 -24.17 -50.32 24.77
CA ALA A 127 -22.82 -49.80 24.59
C ALA A 127 -22.78 -48.59 23.63
N GLU A 128 -23.50 -48.65 22.51
CA GLU A 128 -23.66 -47.52 21.58
C GLU A 128 -24.25 -46.29 22.28
N LEU A 129 -25.40 -46.44 22.94
CA LEU A 129 -26.09 -45.34 23.62
C LEU A 129 -25.27 -44.78 24.80
N SER A 130 -24.56 -45.62 25.54
CA SER A 130 -23.63 -45.19 26.59
C SER A 130 -22.49 -44.34 26.03
N ASN A 131 -21.95 -44.69 24.86
CA ASN A 131 -20.88 -43.94 24.23
C ASN A 131 -21.38 -42.63 23.60
N GLN A 132 -22.57 -42.62 22.99
CA GLN A 132 -23.22 -41.39 22.51
C GLN A 132 -23.51 -40.42 23.66
N ALA A 133 -24.00 -40.91 24.80
CA ALA A 133 -24.24 -40.07 25.98
C ALA A 133 -22.95 -39.44 26.54
N LYS A 134 -21.82 -40.18 26.57
CA LYS A 134 -20.51 -39.63 26.96
C LYS A 134 -20.02 -38.56 25.99
N LEU A 135 -20.16 -38.79 24.69
CA LEU A 135 -19.76 -37.81 23.67
C LEU A 135 -20.54 -36.50 23.85
N HIS A 136 -21.87 -36.56 23.95
CA HIS A 136 -22.69 -35.36 24.16
C HIS A 136 -22.44 -34.67 25.51
N ALA A 137 -22.03 -35.40 26.56
CA ALA A 137 -21.59 -34.79 27.81
C ALA A 137 -20.32 -33.94 27.60
N PHE A 138 -19.28 -34.48 26.96
CA PHE A 138 -18.06 -33.72 26.64
C PHE A 138 -18.33 -32.53 25.69
N GLU A 139 -19.28 -32.67 24.76
CA GLU A 139 -19.69 -31.56 23.89
C GLU A 139 -20.41 -30.44 24.67
N ALA A 140 -21.25 -30.80 25.64
CA ALA A 140 -21.94 -29.85 26.51
C ALA A 140 -20.97 -29.14 27.46
N GLU A 141 -20.00 -29.86 28.05
CA GLU A 141 -18.92 -29.29 28.87
C GLU A 141 -18.09 -28.28 28.05
N ARG A 142 -17.66 -28.67 26.84
CA ARG A 142 -16.94 -27.79 25.91
C ARG A 142 -17.75 -26.54 25.55
N ALA A 143 -19.04 -26.68 25.28
CA ALA A 143 -19.92 -25.56 24.97
C ALA A 143 -20.13 -24.62 26.17
N GLN A 144 -20.24 -25.17 27.39
CA GLN A 144 -20.35 -24.38 28.62
C GLN A 144 -19.06 -23.61 28.93
N MET A 145 -17.88 -24.19 28.72
CA MET A 145 -16.60 -23.46 28.87
C MET A 145 -16.52 -22.25 27.92
N VAL A 146 -16.79 -22.44 26.62
CA VAL A 146 -16.77 -21.35 25.62
C VAL A 146 -17.82 -20.28 25.94
N LYS A 147 -19.01 -20.68 26.43
CA LYS A 147 -20.06 -19.76 26.90
C LYS A 147 -19.60 -18.93 28.11
N GLU A 148 -18.85 -19.51 29.05
CA GLU A 148 -18.31 -18.77 30.18
C GLU A 148 -17.18 -17.83 29.79
N GLU A 149 -16.29 -18.23 28.89
CA GLU A 149 -15.22 -17.37 28.36
C GLU A 149 -15.79 -16.18 27.60
N THR A 150 -16.77 -16.40 26.71
CA THR A 150 -17.46 -15.34 25.98
C THR A 150 -18.27 -14.41 26.89
N ALA A 151 -18.90 -14.93 27.95
CA ALA A 151 -19.55 -14.11 28.96
C ALA A 151 -18.55 -13.24 29.76
N LYS A 152 -17.39 -13.80 30.14
CA LYS A 152 -16.31 -13.06 30.82
C LYS A 152 -15.75 -11.94 29.92
N ALA A 153 -15.52 -12.23 28.63
CA ALA A 153 -15.08 -11.24 27.65
C ALA A 153 -16.13 -10.13 27.42
N LEU A 154 -17.41 -10.48 27.29
CA LEU A 154 -18.50 -9.50 27.14
C LEU A 154 -18.58 -8.55 28.34
N ALA A 155 -18.47 -9.08 29.57
CA ALA A 155 -18.47 -8.26 30.79
C ALA A 155 -17.27 -7.30 30.85
N GLN A 156 -16.08 -7.74 30.40
CA GLN A 156 -14.90 -6.88 30.30
C GLN A 156 -15.14 -5.75 29.28
N CYS A 157 -15.61 -6.06 28.07
CA CYS A 157 -15.94 -5.05 27.06
C CYS A 157 -17.01 -4.05 27.54
N GLN A 158 -18.01 -4.48 28.31
CA GLN A 158 -19.02 -3.59 28.91
C GLN A 158 -18.38 -2.58 29.88
N VAL A 159 -17.52 -3.04 30.79
CA VAL A 159 -16.79 -2.18 31.73
C VAL A 159 -15.84 -1.21 31.00
N GLU A 160 -15.21 -1.65 29.91
CA GLU A 160 -14.41 -0.75 29.06
C GLU A 160 -15.25 0.31 28.34
N CYS A 161 -16.41 -0.06 27.79
CA CYS A 161 -17.35 0.89 27.19
C CYS A 161 -17.81 1.95 28.21
N GLU A 162 -18.22 1.55 29.42
CA GLU A 162 -18.56 2.48 30.50
C GLU A 162 -17.41 3.44 30.85
N LYS A 163 -16.19 2.91 30.90
CA LYS A 163 -14.98 3.70 31.21
C LYS A 163 -14.68 4.73 30.12
N GLN A 164 -14.83 4.37 28.85
CA GLN A 164 -14.66 5.32 27.74
C GLN A 164 -15.80 6.33 27.67
N GLN A 165 -17.04 5.94 27.98
CA GLN A 165 -18.18 6.87 28.07
C GLN A 165 -17.96 7.92 29.16
N LYS A 166 -17.61 7.51 30.39
CA LYS A 166 -17.30 8.43 31.50
C LYS A 166 -16.12 9.35 31.18
N LYS A 167 -15.14 8.87 30.41
CA LYS A 167 -14.03 9.69 29.91
C LYS A 167 -14.49 10.72 28.86
N LEU A 168 -15.39 10.33 27.94
CA LEU A 168 -16.01 11.24 26.98
C LEU A 168 -16.81 12.33 27.69
N GLU A 169 -17.65 11.97 28.66
CA GLU A 169 -18.44 12.92 29.44
C GLU A 169 -17.57 13.99 30.12
N LEU A 170 -16.46 13.59 30.77
CA LEU A 170 -15.50 14.52 31.37
C LEU A 170 -14.76 15.40 30.34
N LEU A 171 -14.32 14.83 29.23
CA LEU A 171 -13.67 15.59 28.15
C LEU A 171 -14.61 16.59 27.50
N THR A 172 -15.90 16.25 27.34
CA THR A 172 -16.94 17.15 26.84
C THR A 172 -17.20 18.30 27.81
N GLN A 173 -17.24 18.05 29.12
CA GLN A 173 -17.40 19.09 30.14
C GLN A 173 -16.22 20.08 30.13
N GLU A 174 -14.98 19.59 30.11
CA GLU A 174 -13.79 20.47 30.05
C GLU A 174 -13.64 21.16 28.69
N PHE A 175 -14.07 20.55 27.57
CA PHE A 175 -14.15 21.22 26.28
C PHE A 175 -15.09 22.44 26.33
N TYR A 176 -16.33 22.26 26.79
CA TYR A 176 -17.28 23.38 26.90
C TYR A 176 -16.80 24.45 27.89
N ARG A 177 -16.18 24.04 29.00
CA ARG A 177 -15.57 24.98 29.96
C ARG A 177 -14.47 25.83 29.31
N LEU A 178 -13.57 25.21 28.56
CA LEU A 178 -12.50 25.91 27.83
C LEU A 178 -13.05 26.80 26.72
N GLN A 179 -14.09 26.35 26.00
CA GLN A 179 -14.80 27.16 25.01
C GLN A 179 -15.36 28.43 25.65
N THR A 180 -16.17 28.33 26.71
CA THR A 180 -16.76 29.50 27.39
C THR A 180 -15.70 30.42 27.99
N LEU A 181 -14.58 29.89 28.51
CA LEU A 181 -13.46 30.71 28.98
C LEU A 181 -12.76 31.46 27.83
N SER A 182 -12.61 30.82 26.66
CA SER A 182 -12.03 31.43 25.46
C SER A 182 -12.96 32.50 24.86
N GLU A 183 -14.25 32.24 24.79
CA GLU A 183 -15.29 33.18 24.35
C GLU A 183 -15.34 34.41 25.26
N LYS A 184 -15.35 34.20 26.59
CA LYS A 184 -15.30 35.28 27.58
C LYS A 184 -14.04 36.14 27.43
N ARG A 185 -12.86 35.52 27.29
CA ARG A 185 -11.60 36.24 27.09
C ARG A 185 -11.56 37.00 25.74
N SER A 186 -12.17 36.44 24.70
CA SER A 186 -12.32 37.11 23.40
C SER A 186 -13.19 38.36 23.53
N ALA A 187 -14.35 38.26 24.19
CA ALA A 187 -15.23 39.39 24.45
C ALA A 187 -14.57 40.47 25.34
N GLU A 188 -13.81 40.07 26.37
CA GLU A 188 -13.03 40.99 27.21
C GLU A 188 -11.98 41.77 26.40
N LEU A 189 -11.24 41.09 25.52
CA LEU A 189 -10.25 41.73 24.64
C LEU A 189 -10.90 42.61 23.57
N GLN A 190 -12.05 42.21 23.01
CA GLN A 190 -12.81 43.03 22.07
C GLN A 190 -13.34 44.31 22.73
N ALA A 191 -13.86 44.22 23.95
CA ALA A 191 -14.32 45.37 24.73
C ALA A 191 -13.16 46.33 25.06
N GLN A 192 -12.01 45.81 25.51
CA GLN A 192 -10.81 46.61 25.75
C GLN A 192 -10.32 47.30 24.47
N ASN A 193 -10.33 46.60 23.32
CA ASN A 193 -9.87 47.17 22.06
C ASN A 193 -10.83 48.27 21.55
N ALA A 194 -12.15 48.11 21.73
CA ALA A 194 -13.13 49.16 21.45
C ALA A 194 -12.99 50.37 22.39
N GLU A 195 -12.65 50.15 23.65
CA GLU A 195 -12.34 51.23 24.60
C GLU A 195 -11.07 52.00 24.20
N GLN A 196 -9.97 51.31 23.81
CA GLN A 196 -8.77 52.00 23.33
C GLN A 196 -9.00 52.69 21.97
N ALA A 197 -9.77 52.10 21.06
CA ALA A 197 -10.12 52.71 19.77
C ALA A 197 -10.91 54.02 19.94
N SER A 198 -11.93 54.03 20.81
CA SER A 198 -12.70 55.25 21.09
C SER A 198 -11.88 56.31 21.85
N ARG A 199 -10.94 55.91 22.73
CA ARG A 199 -9.96 56.83 23.31
C ARG A 199 -9.03 57.44 22.26
N LEU A 200 -8.48 56.63 21.35
CA LEU A 200 -7.66 57.10 20.23
C LEU A 200 -8.44 58.08 19.34
N GLU A 201 -9.69 57.75 18.98
CA GLU A 201 -10.57 58.64 18.22
C GLU A 201 -10.78 59.99 18.93
N THR A 202 -10.87 60.03 20.27
CA THR A 202 -10.91 61.31 21.01
C THR A 202 -9.59 62.06 21.00
N TYR A 203 -8.44 61.39 21.04
CA TYR A 203 -7.14 62.04 20.91
C TYR A 203 -6.91 62.59 19.50
N GLU A 204 -7.22 61.82 18.46
CA GLU A 204 -7.12 62.24 17.06
C GLU A 204 -7.98 63.47 16.75
N LYS A 205 -9.19 63.57 17.34
CA LYS A 205 -10.03 64.77 17.24
C LYS A 205 -9.43 65.97 17.95
N LEU A 206 -8.91 65.78 19.17
CA LEU A 206 -8.23 66.84 19.91
C LEU A 206 -6.95 67.32 19.20
N GLU A 207 -6.23 66.44 18.51
CA GLU A 207 -5.09 66.81 17.67
C GLU A 207 -5.52 67.59 16.42
N GLN A 208 -6.61 67.19 15.74
CA GLN A 208 -7.18 67.95 14.63
C GLN A 208 -7.71 69.34 15.05
N GLU A 209 -8.27 69.47 16.25
CA GLU A 209 -8.66 70.76 16.84
C GLU A 209 -7.43 71.61 17.19
N LEU A 210 -6.39 71.01 17.79
CA LEU A 210 -5.11 71.66 18.08
C LEU A 210 -4.43 72.23 16.83
N ASP A 211 -4.39 71.46 15.74
CA ASP A 211 -3.79 71.89 14.47
C ASP A 211 -4.58 73.05 13.83
N GLN A 212 -5.91 72.98 13.83
CA GLN A 212 -6.77 74.07 13.36
C GLN A 212 -6.54 75.37 14.16
N VAL A 213 -6.50 75.29 15.49
CA VAL A 213 -6.23 76.45 16.35
C VAL A 213 -4.81 76.98 16.16
N THR A 214 -3.83 76.10 15.94
CA THR A 214 -2.43 76.47 15.65
C THR A 214 -2.31 77.21 14.33
N MET A 215 -3.01 76.75 13.28
CA MET A 215 -3.05 77.42 11.98
C MET A 215 -3.74 78.79 12.05
N GLN A 216 -4.92 78.89 12.70
CA GLN A 216 -5.63 80.16 12.89
C GLN A 216 -4.77 81.19 13.63
N ALA A 217 -4.06 80.78 14.69
CA ALA A 217 -3.14 81.65 15.44
C ALA A 217 -1.84 82.01 14.67
N ALA A 218 -1.53 81.27 13.60
CA ALA A 218 -0.38 81.51 12.74
C ALA A 218 -0.68 82.37 11.50
N GLU A 219 -1.93 82.44 11.05
CA GLU A 219 -2.36 83.32 9.96
C GLU A 219 -2.55 84.78 10.40
N ILE A 220 -2.94 85.00 11.66
CA ILE A 220 -3.06 86.33 12.27
C ILE A 220 -1.66 86.93 12.44
N GLU A 221 -1.42 88.12 11.93
CA GLU A 221 -0.07 88.73 11.96
C GLU A 221 0.26 89.34 13.34
N ASN A 222 -0.74 89.91 14.00
CA ASN A 222 -0.65 90.46 15.36
C ASN A 222 -0.40 89.36 16.42
N GLU A 223 0.58 89.52 17.30
CA GLU A 223 0.89 88.53 18.34
C GLU A 223 -0.11 88.56 19.51
N GLU A 224 -0.54 89.75 19.97
CA GLU A 224 -1.54 89.84 21.06
C GLU A 224 -2.88 89.19 20.69
N GLU A 225 -3.26 89.28 19.41
CA GLU A 225 -4.56 88.83 18.91
C GLU A 225 -4.58 87.34 18.64
N ALA A 226 -3.45 86.77 18.19
CA ALA A 226 -3.28 85.32 18.19
C ALA A 226 -3.18 84.74 19.62
N GLU A 227 -2.58 85.46 20.58
CA GLU A 227 -2.68 85.05 21.98
C GLU A 227 -4.12 85.08 22.50
N ARG A 228 -4.97 86.01 22.04
CA ARG A 228 -6.43 85.99 22.33
C ARG A 228 -7.14 84.79 21.68
N VAL A 229 -6.80 84.40 20.45
CA VAL A 229 -7.37 83.20 19.81
C VAL A 229 -6.94 81.92 20.55
N LEU A 230 -5.66 81.80 20.89
CA LEU A 230 -5.18 80.70 21.75
C LEU A 230 -5.87 80.72 23.13
N PHE A 231 -6.20 81.90 23.66
CA PHE A 231 -6.94 82.04 24.92
C PHE A 231 -8.41 81.62 24.78
N SER A 232 -9.10 81.96 23.69
CA SER A 232 -10.53 81.63 23.49
C SER A 232 -10.78 80.13 23.34
N TYR A 233 -9.82 79.37 22.80
CA TYR A 233 -9.83 77.90 22.82
C TYR A 233 -9.25 77.29 24.11
N GLY A 234 -9.10 78.08 25.19
CA GLY A 234 -8.80 77.60 26.55
C GLY A 234 -7.32 77.44 26.92
N TYR A 235 -6.39 77.52 25.97
CA TYR A 235 -4.94 77.35 26.19
C TYR A 235 -4.31 78.46 27.06
N GLY A 236 -5.07 79.51 27.35
CA GLY A 236 -4.70 80.60 28.25
C GLY A 236 -4.56 80.18 29.72
N ALA A 237 -5.52 79.44 30.27
CA ALA A 237 -5.70 79.30 31.72
C ALA A 237 -5.36 77.90 32.27
N ASN A 238 -5.88 76.83 31.66
CA ASN A 238 -5.94 75.50 32.29
C ASN A 238 -4.89 74.49 31.76
N VAL A 239 -3.99 74.92 30.88
CA VAL A 239 -3.03 74.04 30.19
C VAL A 239 -1.67 74.05 30.90
N PRO A 240 -1.06 72.88 31.19
CA PRO A 240 0.26 72.80 31.83
C PRO A 240 1.32 73.63 31.13
N THR A 241 2.19 74.29 31.91
CA THR A 241 3.18 75.27 31.43
C THR A 241 4.11 74.73 30.33
N THR A 242 4.43 73.43 30.39
CA THR A 242 5.22 72.73 29.36
C THR A 242 4.46 72.57 28.03
N ALA A 243 3.18 72.20 28.07
CA ALA A 243 2.32 72.12 26.89
C ALA A 243 2.03 73.50 26.31
N LYS A 244 1.73 74.50 27.16
CA LYS A 244 1.54 75.90 26.76
C LYS A 244 2.79 76.49 26.08
N ARG A 245 3.99 76.14 26.56
CA ARG A 245 5.26 76.51 25.92
C ARG A 245 5.43 75.83 24.54
N ARG A 246 5.15 74.53 24.43
CA ARG A 246 5.21 73.80 23.15
C ARG A 246 4.26 74.40 22.12
N LEU A 247 3.01 74.67 22.49
CA LEU A 247 2.01 75.25 21.57
C LEU A 247 2.44 76.62 21.05
N LYS A 248 2.95 77.53 21.90
CA LYS A 248 3.55 78.79 21.44
C LYS A 248 4.69 78.56 20.43
N GLN A 249 5.57 77.59 20.69
CA GLN A 249 6.65 77.25 19.76
C GLN A 249 6.11 76.72 18.42
N SER A 250 5.07 75.86 18.43
CA SER A 250 4.40 75.41 17.20
C SER A 250 3.79 76.57 16.40
N VAL A 251 3.11 77.52 17.06
CA VAL A 251 2.53 78.70 16.41
C VAL A 251 3.62 79.61 15.81
N HIS A 252 4.72 79.89 16.52
CA HIS A 252 5.83 80.67 15.95
C HIS A 252 6.51 79.94 14.77
N LEU A 253 6.60 78.61 14.80
CA LEU A 253 7.11 77.82 13.68
C LEU A 253 6.16 77.85 12.48
N ALA A 254 4.86 77.67 12.68
CA ALA A 254 3.84 77.77 11.64
C ALA A 254 3.83 79.18 10.99
N ARG A 255 3.88 80.25 11.80
CA ARG A 255 4.06 81.64 11.31
C ARG A 255 5.30 81.77 10.43
N ARG A 256 6.43 81.20 10.86
CA ARG A 256 7.69 81.28 10.12
C ARG A 256 7.65 80.47 8.82
N VAL A 257 6.98 79.32 8.80
CA VAL A 257 6.74 78.54 7.57
C VAL A 257 5.86 79.32 6.60
N LEU A 258 4.68 79.81 7.05
CA LEU A 258 3.78 80.63 6.22
C LEU A 258 4.48 81.88 5.66
N GLN A 259 5.32 82.56 6.46
CA GLN A 259 6.12 83.70 5.99
C GLN A 259 7.14 83.27 4.93
N LEU A 260 7.86 82.16 5.14
CA LEU A 260 8.83 81.64 4.19
C LEU A 260 8.15 81.14 2.91
N GLU A 261 6.93 80.61 2.96
CA GLU A 261 6.14 80.20 1.79
C GLU A 261 5.63 81.40 1.00
N ARG A 262 5.14 82.45 1.66
CA ARG A 262 4.83 83.75 1.03
C ARG A 262 6.06 84.33 0.32
N GLN A 263 7.25 84.24 0.92
CA GLN A 263 8.51 84.66 0.32
C GLN A 263 8.99 83.74 -0.81
N ASN A 264 8.85 82.42 -0.68
CA ASN A 264 9.24 81.47 -1.72
C ASN A 264 8.32 81.62 -2.96
N THR A 265 7.03 81.90 -2.76
CA THR A 265 6.09 82.16 -3.85
C THR A 265 6.25 83.53 -4.50
N SER A 266 6.73 84.57 -3.80
CA SER A 266 7.15 85.83 -4.45
C SER A 266 8.44 85.64 -5.25
N LEU A 267 9.48 85.06 -4.65
CA LEU A 267 10.77 84.82 -5.30
C LEU A 267 10.66 83.91 -6.53
N ARG A 268 9.78 82.89 -6.52
CA ARG A 268 9.48 82.09 -7.72
C ARG A 268 8.82 82.90 -8.83
N ARG A 269 7.94 83.85 -8.50
CA ARG A 269 7.30 84.74 -9.50
C ARG A 269 8.30 85.76 -10.06
N GLU A 270 9.28 86.17 -9.28
CA GLU A 270 10.38 87.04 -9.72
C GLU A 270 11.34 86.27 -10.63
N LEU A 271 11.83 85.11 -10.19
CA LEU A 271 12.71 84.24 -10.98
C LEU A 271 12.14 83.91 -12.38
N GLU A 272 10.84 83.66 -12.50
CA GLU A 272 10.21 83.36 -13.79
C GLU A 272 10.03 84.59 -14.69
N ARG A 273 9.92 85.81 -14.13
CA ARG A 273 10.02 87.06 -14.91
C ARG A 273 11.45 87.24 -15.43
N ASP A 274 12.45 87.09 -14.57
CA ASP A 274 13.86 87.33 -14.89
C ASP A 274 14.35 86.34 -15.96
N LYS A 275 13.91 85.07 -15.88
CA LYS A 275 14.09 84.07 -16.95
C LYS A 275 13.47 84.53 -18.28
N SER A 276 12.25 85.05 -18.28
CA SER A 276 11.57 85.48 -19.52
C SER A 276 12.28 86.67 -20.18
N GLN A 277 12.77 87.62 -19.37
CA GLN A 277 13.57 88.76 -19.85
C GLN A 277 14.93 88.29 -20.38
N THR A 278 15.58 87.36 -19.68
CA THR A 278 16.86 86.75 -20.13
C THR A 278 16.69 86.02 -21.46
N GLY A 279 15.56 85.34 -21.67
CA GLY A 279 15.21 84.72 -22.95
C GLY A 279 15.12 85.73 -24.09
N GLN A 280 14.36 86.82 -23.90
CA GLN A 280 14.21 87.89 -24.89
C GLN A 280 15.56 88.52 -25.26
N ILE A 281 16.39 88.86 -24.27
CA ILE A 281 17.73 89.43 -24.50
C ILE A 281 18.64 88.42 -25.23
N SER A 282 18.50 87.12 -24.97
CA SER A 282 19.25 86.09 -25.69
C SER A 282 18.82 85.94 -27.15
N GLU A 283 17.54 86.13 -27.47
CA GLU A 283 17.03 86.11 -28.85
C GLU A 283 17.51 87.35 -29.63
N GLU A 284 17.45 88.54 -29.02
CA GLU A 284 18.01 89.78 -29.57
C GLU A 284 19.52 89.65 -29.84
N LEU A 285 20.27 89.08 -28.91
CA LEU A 285 21.71 88.83 -29.04
C LEU A 285 22.03 87.86 -30.18
N LEU A 286 21.23 86.81 -30.38
CA LEU A 286 21.39 85.87 -31.49
C LEU A 286 21.13 86.55 -32.84
N ALA A 287 20.07 87.36 -32.95
CA ALA A 287 19.78 88.12 -34.16
C ALA A 287 20.90 89.11 -34.53
N ALA A 288 21.44 89.83 -33.53
CA ALA A 288 22.57 90.75 -33.72
C ALA A 288 23.84 90.03 -34.21
N ASN A 289 24.16 88.85 -33.66
CA ASN A 289 25.32 88.05 -34.08
C ASN A 289 25.17 87.49 -35.50
N GLN A 290 23.97 87.09 -35.92
CA GLN A 290 23.72 86.65 -37.30
C GLN A 290 23.95 87.78 -38.32
N LEU A 291 23.51 89.00 -38.01
CA LEU A 291 23.74 90.18 -38.85
C LEU A 291 25.25 90.54 -38.94
N LEU A 292 25.99 90.32 -37.86
CA LEU A 292 27.45 90.49 -37.84
C LEU A 292 28.18 89.47 -38.72
N GLN A 293 27.76 88.20 -38.74
CA GLN A 293 28.35 87.19 -39.63
C GLN A 293 28.11 87.51 -41.11
N GLN A 294 26.90 87.95 -41.48
CA GLN A 294 26.57 88.31 -42.87
C GLN A 294 27.45 89.46 -43.40
N THR A 295 27.78 90.44 -42.54
CA THR A 295 28.59 91.59 -42.93
C THR A 295 30.10 91.29 -43.00
N GLN A 296 30.61 90.23 -42.39
CA GLN A 296 32.04 89.88 -42.41
C GLN A 296 32.48 89.02 -43.62
N GLN A 297 31.57 88.32 -44.29
CA GLN A 297 31.92 87.46 -45.44
C GLN A 297 32.58 88.23 -46.62
N PRO A 298 32.06 89.39 -47.09
CA PRO A 298 32.67 90.10 -48.22
C PRO A 298 34.09 90.62 -47.92
N TYR A 299 34.33 91.10 -46.69
CA TYR A 299 35.65 91.57 -46.26
C TYR A 299 36.67 90.43 -46.18
N SER A 300 36.26 89.25 -45.71
CA SER A 300 37.14 88.08 -45.58
C SER A 300 37.71 87.66 -46.94
N TYR A 301 36.84 87.52 -47.95
CA TYR A 301 37.22 87.18 -49.33
C TYR A 301 38.12 88.26 -49.98
N LEU A 302 37.88 89.54 -49.68
CA LEU A 302 38.71 90.64 -50.18
C LEU A 302 40.13 90.62 -49.55
N ILE A 303 40.26 90.26 -48.27
CA ILE A 303 41.56 90.16 -47.58
C ILE A 303 42.40 89.01 -48.16
N GLU A 304 41.80 87.86 -48.48
CA GLU A 304 42.52 86.73 -49.07
C GLU A 304 43.01 87.02 -50.50
N THR A 305 42.17 87.67 -51.33
CA THR A 305 42.54 88.06 -52.69
C THR A 305 43.61 89.15 -52.73
N VAL A 306 43.65 90.07 -51.76
CA VAL A 306 44.76 91.03 -51.59
C VAL A 306 46.05 90.32 -51.18
N ARG A 307 46.02 89.43 -50.18
CA ARG A 307 47.20 88.65 -49.75
C ARG A 307 47.83 87.83 -50.89
N GLN A 308 47.02 87.26 -51.77
CA GLN A 308 47.49 86.54 -52.95
C GLN A 308 48.26 87.45 -53.93
N ARG A 309 47.88 88.73 -54.05
CA ARG A 309 48.57 89.71 -54.89
C ARG A 309 49.87 90.21 -54.26
N ASP A 310 49.87 90.47 -52.95
CA ASP A 310 51.09 90.89 -52.23
C ASP A 310 52.19 89.82 -52.30
N ALA A 311 51.84 88.53 -52.20
CA ALA A 311 52.78 87.42 -52.38
C ALA A 311 53.42 87.40 -53.78
N GLN A 312 52.63 87.66 -54.84
CA GLN A 312 53.15 87.77 -56.22
C GLN A 312 54.07 88.98 -56.39
N ILE A 313 53.76 90.11 -55.74
CA ILE A 313 54.59 91.32 -55.74
C ILE A 313 55.91 91.10 -55.00
N GLY A 314 55.90 90.34 -53.89
CA GLY A 314 57.11 89.97 -53.15
C GLY A 314 58.12 89.20 -54.01
N ALA A 315 57.69 88.10 -54.62
CA ALA A 315 58.54 87.27 -55.48
C ALA A 315 59.10 88.02 -56.71
N MET A 316 58.37 89.01 -57.23
CA MET A 316 58.86 89.89 -58.30
C MET A 316 59.92 90.88 -57.79
N LYS A 317 59.80 91.41 -56.57
CA LYS A 317 60.77 92.35 -55.98
C LYS A 317 62.11 91.70 -55.66
N GLU A 318 62.12 90.50 -55.05
CA GLU A 318 63.35 89.75 -54.73
C GLU A 318 64.19 89.46 -55.99
N ARG A 319 63.50 89.23 -57.11
CA ARG A 319 64.11 88.98 -58.42
C ARG A 319 64.61 90.25 -59.13
N ILE A 320 64.17 91.43 -58.68
CA ILE A 320 64.75 92.72 -59.09
C ILE A 320 65.99 93.02 -58.25
N THR A 321 65.91 92.90 -56.91
CA THR A 321 67.04 93.25 -56.03
C THR A 321 68.28 92.39 -56.29
N SER A 322 68.12 91.10 -56.59
CA SER A 322 69.24 90.24 -57.01
C SER A 322 69.95 90.74 -58.28
N LEU A 323 69.20 91.21 -59.29
CA LEU A 323 69.78 91.79 -60.51
C LEU A 323 70.41 93.18 -60.27
N GLU A 324 69.89 93.95 -59.31
CA GLU A 324 70.47 95.24 -58.93
C GLU A 324 71.80 95.07 -58.18
N ASP A 325 71.92 94.07 -57.31
CA ASP A 325 73.17 93.75 -56.60
C ASP A 325 74.27 93.27 -57.56
N ASP A 326 73.95 92.42 -58.53
CA ASP A 326 74.84 92.00 -59.62
C ASP A 326 75.36 93.20 -60.44
N VAL A 327 74.47 94.15 -60.77
CA VAL A 327 74.87 95.40 -61.44
C VAL A 327 75.72 96.29 -60.53
N SER A 328 75.54 96.22 -59.20
CA SER A 328 76.35 96.97 -58.23
C SER A 328 77.78 96.43 -58.11
N SER A 329 77.97 95.11 -58.14
CA SER A 329 79.29 94.46 -57.99
C SER A 329 80.17 94.76 -59.21
N LEU A 330 79.65 94.53 -60.41
CA LEU A 330 80.32 94.82 -61.69
C LEU A 330 80.73 96.31 -61.82
N ARG A 331 79.94 97.24 -61.25
CA ARG A 331 80.29 98.67 -61.19
C ARG A 331 81.46 98.96 -60.24
N LYS A 332 81.52 98.29 -59.08
CA LYS A 332 82.61 98.42 -58.09
C LYS A 332 83.93 97.90 -58.65
N GLU A 333 83.93 96.74 -59.30
CA GLU A 333 85.13 96.18 -59.96
C GLU A 333 85.68 97.11 -61.05
N ARG A 334 84.80 97.62 -61.94
CA ARG A 334 85.19 98.58 -62.98
C ARG A 334 85.83 99.85 -62.40
N THR A 335 85.31 100.37 -61.29
CA THR A 335 85.85 101.60 -60.67
C THR A 335 87.20 101.36 -59.98
N ALA A 336 87.39 100.20 -59.35
CA ALA A 336 88.69 99.80 -58.81
C ALA A 336 89.77 99.67 -59.91
N LEU A 337 89.46 98.99 -61.02
CA LEU A 337 90.34 98.88 -62.19
C LEU A 337 90.73 100.27 -62.77
N GLN A 338 89.78 101.20 -62.81
CA GLN A 338 90.03 102.56 -63.27
C GLN A 338 90.94 103.36 -62.31
N GLN A 339 90.83 103.16 -60.99
CA GLN A 339 91.74 103.78 -60.02
C GLN A 339 93.17 103.22 -60.12
N VAL A 340 93.34 101.91 -60.26
CA VAL A 340 94.67 101.29 -60.47
C VAL A 340 95.35 101.87 -61.71
N LYS A 341 94.62 101.97 -62.84
CA LYS A 341 95.14 102.59 -64.07
C LYS A 341 95.59 104.04 -63.85
N ASN A 342 94.80 104.84 -63.14
CA ASN A 342 95.12 106.26 -62.92
C ASN A 342 96.34 106.43 -62.00
N ASN A 343 96.50 105.58 -60.98
CA ASN A 343 97.67 105.61 -60.10
C ASN A 343 98.96 105.28 -60.86
N MET A 344 98.93 104.28 -61.75
CA MET A 344 100.08 103.94 -62.62
C MET A 344 100.51 105.09 -63.54
N ALA A 345 99.59 105.98 -63.95
CA ALA A 345 99.95 107.17 -64.72
C ALA A 345 100.69 108.22 -63.85
N ALA A 346 100.22 108.45 -62.62
CA ALA A 346 100.82 109.41 -61.70
C ALA A 346 102.26 109.03 -61.27
N ASP A 347 102.56 107.74 -61.11
CA ASP A 347 103.92 107.29 -60.77
C ASP A 347 104.91 107.38 -61.95
N LEU A 348 104.43 107.36 -63.20
CA LEU A 348 105.27 107.67 -64.37
C LEU A 348 105.62 109.16 -64.45
N GLU A 349 104.69 110.07 -64.14
CA GLU A 349 104.96 111.52 -64.09
C GLU A 349 105.96 111.89 -62.99
N ARG A 350 106.01 111.15 -61.89
CA ARG A 350 107.00 111.33 -60.82
C ARG A 350 108.44 111.05 -61.27
N LEU A 351 108.64 110.05 -62.14
CA LEU A 351 109.97 109.68 -62.64
C LEU A 351 110.57 110.72 -63.61
N LEU A 352 109.74 111.55 -64.25
CA LEU A 352 110.19 112.61 -65.15
C LEU A 352 110.78 113.83 -64.42
N ASN A 353 110.39 114.08 -63.17
CA ASN A 353 110.66 115.34 -62.46
C ASN A 353 111.90 115.32 -61.52
N HIS A 354 112.88 114.44 -61.75
CA HIS A 354 114.06 114.31 -60.86
C HIS A 354 115.44 114.19 -61.54
N ARG A 355 115.56 114.47 -62.85
CA ARG A 355 116.87 114.55 -63.55
C ARG A 355 116.95 115.67 -64.60
N GLU A 356 116.83 116.93 -64.18
CA GLU A 356 117.30 118.08 -64.97
C GLU A 356 118.82 118.36 -64.78
N VAL A 357 119.51 117.67 -63.85
CA VAL A 357 120.92 117.94 -63.52
C VAL A 357 121.82 116.73 -63.85
N HIS A 358 121.98 116.43 -65.14
CA HIS A 358 123.26 116.12 -65.81
C HIS A 358 123.04 115.56 -67.23
N ILE A 359 123.82 116.06 -68.20
CA ILE A 359 124.08 115.46 -69.52
C ILE A 359 122.81 115.35 -70.41
N LEU A 360 122.51 116.33 -71.28
CA LEU A 360 123.17 116.64 -72.56
C LEU A 360 123.07 115.49 -73.60
N MET A 361 122.64 115.85 -74.84
CA MET A 361 122.64 115.05 -76.08
C MET A 361 121.52 114.02 -76.36
N THR A 362 120.73 114.34 -77.41
CA THR A 362 120.37 113.51 -78.59
C THR A 362 119.32 112.36 -78.56
N PHE A 363 118.39 112.48 -79.51
CA PHE A 363 117.87 111.47 -80.48
C PHE A 363 116.69 110.49 -80.17
N VAL A 364 115.56 110.76 -80.87
CA VAL A 364 114.91 109.92 -81.92
C VAL A 364 114.21 108.56 -81.61
N MET A 365 112.86 108.63 -81.62
CA MET A 365 111.87 107.69 -82.24
C MET A 365 111.67 106.24 -81.65
N PRO A 366 111.07 105.22 -82.35
CA PRO A 366 109.73 104.64 -81.99
C PRO A 366 109.77 103.07 -81.92
N PRO A 367 108.79 102.23 -82.41
CA PRO A 367 107.29 102.16 -82.37
C PRO A 367 106.71 100.78 -81.85
N GLY A 368 105.37 100.61 -81.75
CA GLY A 368 104.66 99.39 -82.27
C GLY A 368 103.96 98.31 -81.38
N CYS A 369 102.71 97.95 -81.77
CA CYS A 369 102.16 96.58 -82.06
C CYS A 369 101.61 95.51 -81.01
N LEU A 370 100.29 95.21 -81.14
CA LEU A 370 99.60 93.90 -81.46
C LEU A 370 99.17 92.79 -80.43
N CYS A 371 97.97 92.17 -80.72
CA CYS A 371 97.47 90.76 -80.49
C CYS A 371 97.02 90.27 -79.06
N VAL A 372 96.15 89.23 -78.80
CA VAL A 372 95.28 88.28 -79.60
C VAL A 372 94.09 87.63 -78.79
N CYS A 373 93.28 86.74 -79.41
CA CYS A 373 91.95 86.13 -79.05
C CYS A 373 91.86 84.93 -78.03
N VAL A 374 90.63 84.39 -77.75
CA VAL A 374 90.15 82.95 -77.82
C VAL A 374 88.70 82.72 -77.20
N CYS A 375 88.06 81.53 -77.32
CA CYS A 375 86.59 81.22 -77.25
C CYS A 375 86.17 79.99 -76.33
N VAL A 376 84.86 79.55 -76.29
CA VAL A 376 84.29 78.11 -76.29
C VAL A 376 83.03 77.77 -75.40
N PHE A 377 81.90 77.32 -76.04
CA PHE A 377 80.79 76.32 -75.70
C PHE A 377 80.02 76.31 -74.30
N LEU A 378 79.03 75.44 -73.89
CA LEU A 378 78.46 74.11 -74.30
C LEU A 378 76.90 73.89 -74.03
N CYS A 379 76.38 72.72 -73.53
CA CYS A 379 74.97 72.21 -73.80
C CYS A 379 74.11 71.48 -72.68
N THR A 380 72.75 71.51 -72.83
CA THR A 380 71.67 70.44 -72.67
C THR A 380 71.19 69.70 -71.38
N CYS A 381 69.86 69.38 -71.35
CA CYS A 381 69.10 68.22 -70.73
C CYS A 381 68.67 68.20 -69.22
N VAL A 382 67.67 67.39 -68.71
CA VAL A 382 66.33 66.87 -69.18
C VAL A 382 65.55 66.10 -68.04
N CYS A 383 64.27 65.67 -68.23
CA CYS A 383 63.41 64.72 -67.42
C CYS A 383 62.85 65.19 -66.03
N SER A 384 61.98 64.48 -65.27
CA SER A 384 60.71 63.69 -65.52
C SER A 384 60.10 63.16 -64.17
N CYS A 385 58.88 62.57 -64.19
CA CYS A 385 58.16 61.83 -63.10
C CYS A 385 57.53 62.65 -61.94
N VAL A 386 56.58 62.18 -61.09
CA VAL A 386 55.33 61.35 -61.16
C VAL A 386 55.05 60.75 -59.75
N CYS A 387 53.82 60.91 -59.20
CA CYS A 387 53.07 60.06 -58.22
C CYS A 387 52.09 60.87 -57.31
N VAL A 388 51.07 60.32 -56.60
CA VAL A 388 49.96 59.40 -56.98
C VAL A 388 48.98 59.18 -55.78
N THR A 389 47.64 59.23 -56.00
CA THR A 389 46.52 58.73 -55.11
C THR A 389 46.34 59.35 -53.68
N CYS A 390 45.20 59.21 -52.95
CA CYS A 390 43.90 58.54 -53.22
C CYS A 390 42.66 59.17 -52.49
N GLN A 391 41.49 59.06 -53.16
CA GLN A 391 40.12 58.68 -52.71
C GLN A 391 39.48 59.09 -51.35
N GLY A 392 38.22 59.55 -51.47
CA GLY A 392 37.05 59.06 -50.70
C GLY A 392 36.41 60.04 -49.70
N SER A 393 35.10 60.01 -49.40
CA SER A 393 33.94 59.35 -50.06
C SER A 393 32.62 60.05 -49.64
N CYS A 394 31.55 59.86 -50.43
CA CYS A 394 30.14 60.25 -50.17
C CYS A 394 29.25 59.03 -50.55
N PRO A 395 27.91 58.99 -50.40
CA PRO A 395 26.98 59.99 -49.86
C PRO A 395 25.87 59.42 -48.92
N GLN A 396 24.95 60.31 -48.52
CA GLN A 396 23.49 60.14 -48.28
C GLN A 396 22.91 58.82 -47.71
N GLY A 397 22.15 59.01 -46.63
CA GLY A 397 20.99 58.20 -46.21
C GLY A 397 19.98 59.11 -45.51
#